data_AF-A0A2V9Q5T7-F1
#
_entry.id   AF-A0A2V9Q5T7-F1
#
_cell.length_a   1.000
_cell.length_b   1.000
_cell.length_c   1.000
_cell.angle_alpha   90.00
_cell.angle_beta   90.00
_cell.angle_gamma   90.00
#
_symmetry.space_group_name_H-M   'P 1'
#
loop_
_entity.id
_entity.type
_entity.pdbx_description
1 polymer ?
#
loop_
_entity_poly.entity_id
_entity_poly.type
_entity_poly.pdbx_seq_one_letter_code
_entity_poly.pdbx_strand_id
1 'polypeptide(L)'
;MSSASTPLHFPIPQEVVGAAETIRGSNRVLLDRDATEGAFKALPLSEYRSIHLAVHGVANAEFPDRAALVLGSSPASGEDGLLQVREIRDLPLRAELVTLSACDTGTGKLLGQEGIASLERAFLLAGSKAVIASLWPADDTFTIALMKRMYQHLADGADKGAALRQAKLDLLKEFGEQALPMYWAGFVLILDAVAIGDPTIAAVERILSDINDRLQEFKSWFHNAWHLATAGTSAEQ
;
A
#
# COMPACT_ATOMS: atom_id res chain seq x y z
N MET A 1 25.50 -26.64 22.75
CA MET A 1 25.73 -26.37 21.31
C MET A 1 24.84 -25.20 20.94
N SER A 2 25.44 -24.02 20.76
CA SER A 2 24.73 -22.76 20.52
C SER A 2 24.27 -22.71 19.07
N SER A 3 22.95 -22.79 18.81
CA SER A 3 22.40 -22.52 17.48
C SER A 3 22.41 -21.00 17.26
N ALA A 4 23.51 -20.48 16.74
CA ALA A 4 23.50 -19.14 16.18
C ALA A 4 22.57 -19.15 14.96
N SER A 5 21.43 -18.48 15.07
CA SER A 5 20.56 -18.18 13.94
C SER A 5 21.35 -17.37 12.92
N THR A 6 21.58 -17.95 11.75
CA THR A 6 22.15 -17.26 10.59
C THR A 6 21.33 -15.97 10.38
N PRO A 7 21.96 -14.79 10.34
CA PRO A 7 21.25 -13.56 10.01
C PRO A 7 20.59 -13.75 8.65
N LEU A 8 19.29 -13.49 8.55
CA LEU A 8 18.60 -13.46 7.26
C LEU A 8 19.29 -12.38 6.42
N HIS A 9 20.07 -12.81 5.42
CA HIS A 9 20.69 -11.93 4.46
C HIS A 9 19.61 -11.51 3.47
N PHE A 10 18.95 -10.41 3.76
CA PHE A 10 18.04 -9.77 2.83
C PHE A 10 18.85 -8.92 1.86
N PRO A 11 18.64 -9.05 0.54
CA PRO A 11 19.29 -8.17 -0.42
C PRO A 11 18.91 -6.71 -0.12
N ILE A 12 19.85 -5.80 -0.35
CA ILE A 12 19.62 -4.36 -0.23
C ILE A 12 18.35 -4.02 -1.03
N PRO A 13 17.36 -3.29 -0.46
CA PRO A 13 16.21 -2.83 -1.21
C PRO A 13 16.66 -1.79 -2.24
N GLN A 14 17.14 -2.24 -3.41
CA GLN A 14 17.57 -1.38 -4.50
C GLN A 14 16.44 -0.44 -4.95
N GLU A 15 15.19 -0.79 -4.64
CA GLU A 15 14.03 0.06 -4.89
C GLU A 15 14.07 1.40 -4.14
N VAL A 16 14.57 1.43 -2.90
CA VAL A 16 14.63 2.68 -2.10
C VAL A 16 15.67 3.61 -2.70
N VAL A 17 16.79 3.05 -3.15
CA VAL A 17 17.84 3.81 -3.85
C VAL A 17 17.31 4.36 -5.18
N GLY A 18 16.66 3.52 -5.99
CA GLY A 18 16.08 3.94 -7.27
C GLY A 18 14.98 4.99 -7.11
N ALA A 19 14.16 4.90 -6.07
CA ALA A 19 13.18 5.92 -5.72
C ALA A 19 13.87 7.24 -5.32
N ALA A 20 14.89 7.17 -4.45
CA ALA A 20 15.61 8.35 -3.96
C ALA A 20 16.36 9.10 -5.07
N GLU A 21 16.93 8.39 -6.05
CA GLU A 21 17.59 8.98 -7.23
C GLU A 21 16.61 9.71 -8.17
N THR A 22 15.34 9.31 -8.14
CA THR A 22 14.32 9.83 -9.05
C THR A 22 13.61 11.07 -8.50
N ILE A 23 13.40 11.13 -7.18
CA ILE A 23 12.74 12.26 -6.53
C ILE A 23 13.71 13.45 -6.50
N ARG A 24 13.25 14.61 -7.00
CA ARG A 24 14.02 15.87 -6.92
C ARG A 24 14.10 16.37 -5.49
N GLY A 25 15.29 16.77 -5.05
CA GLY A 25 15.53 17.43 -3.77
C GLY A 25 16.52 16.69 -2.88
N SER A 26 16.62 17.13 -1.62
CA SER A 26 17.43 16.44 -0.61
C SER A 26 16.72 15.17 -0.17
N ASN A 27 17.44 14.05 -0.20
CA ASN A 27 16.95 12.76 0.28
C ASN A 27 17.82 12.26 1.44
N ARG A 28 17.23 11.42 2.29
CA ARG A 28 17.94 10.65 3.31
C ARG A 28 17.57 9.20 3.13
N VAL A 29 18.59 8.38 2.90
CA VAL A 29 18.43 6.93 2.72
C VAL A 29 19.08 6.23 3.90
N LEU A 30 18.33 5.35 4.56
CA LEU A 30 18.84 4.45 5.59
C LEU A 30 18.78 3.03 5.01
N LEU A 31 19.91 2.32 5.00
CA LEU A 31 20.03 0.97 4.45
C LEU A 31 20.68 0.03 5.48
N ASP A 32 20.44 -1.25 5.33
CA ASP A 32 21.10 -2.32 6.11
C ASP A 32 21.10 -2.03 7.63
N ARG A 33 22.28 -2.03 8.24
CA ARG A 33 22.49 -1.78 9.67
C ARG A 33 22.13 -0.37 10.12
N ASP A 34 22.00 0.58 9.19
CA ASP A 34 21.66 1.97 9.50
C ASP A 34 20.14 2.20 9.45
N ALA A 35 19.38 1.29 8.83
CA ALA A 35 17.92 1.28 8.77
C ALA A 35 17.31 0.77 10.09
N THR A 36 17.67 1.44 11.19
CA THR A 36 17.14 1.13 12.52
C THR A 36 15.90 1.96 12.84
N GLU A 37 15.03 1.42 13.70
CA GLU A 37 13.85 2.13 14.19
C GLU A 37 14.23 3.48 14.84
N GLY A 38 15.26 3.46 15.70
CA GLY A 38 15.75 4.68 16.36
C GLY A 38 16.31 5.69 15.38
N ALA A 39 17.06 5.25 14.36
CA ALA A 39 17.56 6.16 13.32
C ALA A 39 16.42 6.78 12.51
N PHE A 40 15.37 6.02 12.19
CA PHE A 40 14.19 6.52 11.50
C PHE A 40 13.43 7.55 12.35
N LYS A 41 13.13 7.23 13.61
CA LYS A 41 12.43 8.13 14.55
C LYS A 41 13.23 9.40 14.86
N ALA A 42 14.56 9.36 14.77
CA ALA A 42 15.43 10.51 15.00
C ALA A 42 15.48 11.51 13.81
N LEU A 43 14.95 11.15 12.64
CA LEU A 43 14.86 12.07 11.51
C LEU A 43 13.81 13.17 11.78
N PRO A 44 13.95 14.37 11.18
CA PRO A 44 12.92 15.40 11.23
C PRO A 44 11.73 15.01 10.33
N LEU A 45 10.97 13.99 10.71
CA LEU A 45 9.94 13.35 9.87
C LEU A 45 8.89 14.33 9.31
N SER A 46 8.62 15.43 10.03
CA SER A 46 7.71 16.49 9.58
C SER A 46 8.17 17.28 8.37
N GLU A 47 9.45 17.21 7.99
CA GLU A 47 10.04 17.89 6.83
C GLU A 47 9.96 17.05 5.55
N TYR A 48 9.72 15.74 5.67
CA TYR A 48 9.68 14.84 4.52
C TYR A 48 8.27 14.81 3.91
N ARG A 49 8.22 15.11 2.61
CA ARG A 49 6.98 15.06 1.81
C ARG A 49 6.71 13.67 1.25
N SER A 50 7.73 12.83 1.16
CA SER A 50 7.62 11.44 0.74
C SER A 50 8.45 10.57 1.68
N ILE A 51 7.89 9.45 2.11
CA ILE A 51 8.57 8.44 2.93
C ILE A 51 8.39 7.09 2.24
N HIS A 52 9.47 6.36 2.02
CA HIS A 52 9.44 5.02 1.42
C HIS A 52 10.03 4.03 2.41
N LEU A 53 9.27 3.01 2.79
CA LEU A 53 9.66 1.94 3.70
C LEU A 53 9.61 0.60 2.97
N ALA A 54 10.78 0.08 2.60
CA ALA A 54 10.98 -1.24 2.02
C ALA A 54 11.51 -2.18 3.10
N VAL A 55 10.60 -2.64 3.95
CA VAL A 55 10.90 -3.37 5.19
C VAL A 55 9.83 -4.42 5.41
N HIS A 56 10.12 -5.46 6.19
CA HIS A 56 9.12 -6.47 6.45
C HIS A 56 7.97 -5.98 7.34
N GLY A 57 6.78 -6.51 7.10
CA GLY A 57 5.62 -6.29 7.96
C GLY A 57 5.27 -7.52 8.77
N VAL A 58 4.79 -7.31 9.99
CA VAL A 58 4.25 -8.36 10.86
C VAL A 58 2.83 -8.00 11.31
N ALA A 59 1.90 -8.95 11.15
CA ALA A 59 0.52 -8.83 11.62
C ALA A 59 0.37 -9.25 13.08
N ASN A 60 -0.63 -8.69 13.75
CA ASN A 60 -1.10 -9.23 15.02
C ASN A 60 -2.64 -9.22 15.06
N ALA A 61 -3.26 -10.34 14.72
CA ALA A 61 -4.72 -10.45 14.63
C ALA A 61 -5.42 -10.30 16.00
N GLU A 62 -4.75 -10.66 17.09
CA GLU A 62 -5.30 -10.55 18.44
C GLU A 62 -5.18 -9.11 18.98
N PHE A 63 -4.10 -8.42 18.62
CA PHE A 63 -3.83 -7.05 19.03
C PHE A 63 -3.34 -6.22 17.84
N PRO A 64 -4.25 -5.69 17.00
CA PRO A 64 -3.90 -4.99 15.76
C PRO A 64 -2.95 -3.80 15.94
N ASP A 65 -3.00 -3.13 17.10
CA ASP A 65 -2.08 -2.04 17.48
C ASP A 65 -0.61 -2.48 17.67
N ARG A 66 -0.35 -3.80 17.70
CA ARG A 66 0.99 -4.41 17.74
C ARG A 66 1.46 -4.92 16.38
N ALA A 67 0.67 -4.73 15.31
CA ALA A 67 1.21 -4.90 13.96
C ALA A 67 2.37 -3.91 13.77
N ALA A 68 3.42 -4.32 13.06
CA ALA A 68 4.66 -3.57 13.02
C ALA A 68 5.36 -3.66 11.67
N LEU A 69 6.21 -2.66 11.41
CA LEU A 69 7.27 -2.75 10.42
C LEU A 69 8.57 -3.16 11.12
N VAL A 70 9.30 -4.11 10.54
CA VAL A 70 10.52 -4.67 11.09
C VAL A 70 11.72 -3.88 10.58
N LEU A 71 12.38 -3.16 11.49
CA LEU A 71 13.61 -2.42 11.24
C LEU A 71 14.78 -3.03 12.04
N GLY A 72 15.99 -2.53 11.82
CA GLY A 72 17.11 -2.84 12.69
C GLY A 72 16.86 -2.33 14.11
N SER A 73 17.29 -3.09 15.11
CA SER A 73 17.37 -2.61 16.49
C SER A 73 18.75 -1.99 16.75
N SER A 74 18.78 -0.96 17.59
CA SER A 74 20.02 -0.35 18.08
C SER A 74 19.98 -0.32 19.59
N PRO A 75 20.90 -1.01 20.30
CA PRO A 75 20.94 -0.97 21.77
C PRO A 75 21.04 0.43 22.35
N ALA A 76 21.57 1.39 21.58
CA ALA A 76 21.75 2.78 21.99
C ALA A 76 20.45 3.62 21.93
N SER A 77 19.44 3.22 21.17
CA SER A 77 18.18 3.99 21.05
C SER A 77 17.10 3.54 22.04
N GLY A 78 17.24 2.37 22.66
CA GLY A 78 16.18 1.78 23.49
C GLY A 78 14.98 1.26 22.70
N GLU A 79 15.09 1.22 21.38
CA GLU A 79 14.06 0.74 20.45
C GLU A 79 14.23 -0.77 20.21
N ASP A 80 13.13 -1.47 19.99
CA ASP A 80 13.12 -2.94 19.84
C ASP A 80 13.23 -3.40 18.37
N GLY A 81 13.19 -2.47 17.42
CA GLY A 81 13.25 -2.76 15.99
C GLY A 81 11.87 -3.07 15.38
N LEU A 82 10.79 -2.90 16.14
CA LEU A 82 9.42 -3.10 15.69
C LEU A 82 8.67 -1.77 15.75
N LEU A 83 8.66 -1.05 14.64
CA LEU A 83 7.88 0.18 14.51
C LEU A 83 6.38 -0.17 14.45
N GLN A 84 5.72 -0.18 15.61
CA GLN A 84 4.34 -0.65 15.73
C GLN A 84 3.31 0.41 15.35
N VAL A 85 2.10 -0.02 14.99
CA VAL A 85 0.94 0.84 14.70
C VAL A 85 0.73 1.92 15.76
N ARG A 86 0.82 1.55 17.04
CA ARG A 86 0.67 2.51 18.15
C ARG A 86 1.73 3.62 18.16
N GLU A 87 2.93 3.33 17.67
CA GLU A 87 4.05 4.26 17.63
C GLU A 87 4.00 5.09 16.36
N ILE A 88 3.64 4.48 15.24
CA ILE A 88 3.45 5.14 13.95
C ILE A 88 2.44 6.27 14.09
N ARG A 89 1.32 6.03 14.78
CA ARG A 89 0.25 7.03 15.00
C ARG A 89 0.72 8.32 15.67
N ASP A 90 1.78 8.24 16.48
CA ASP A 90 2.32 9.38 17.23
C ASP A 90 3.47 10.09 16.48
N LEU A 91 3.83 9.61 15.29
CA LEU A 91 4.85 10.27 14.46
C LEU A 91 4.34 11.62 13.94
N PRO A 92 5.19 12.67 13.91
CA PRO A 92 4.79 14.00 13.48
C PRO A 92 4.89 14.15 11.95
N LEU A 93 4.11 13.41 11.17
CA LEU A 93 4.23 13.40 9.71
C LEU A 93 3.50 14.60 9.07
N ARG A 94 4.04 15.05 7.93
CA ARG A 94 3.38 15.97 6.98
C ARG A 94 3.55 15.49 5.53
N ALA A 95 3.65 14.17 5.40
CA ALA A 95 3.94 13.50 4.15
C ALA A 95 2.75 13.64 3.18
N GLU A 96 3.05 13.92 1.91
CA GLU A 96 2.09 13.79 0.82
C GLU A 96 1.86 12.33 0.43
N LEU A 97 2.87 11.48 0.70
CA LEU A 97 2.85 10.07 0.38
C LEU A 97 3.76 9.29 1.34
N VAL A 98 3.24 8.19 1.86
CA VAL A 98 4.03 7.10 2.44
C VAL A 98 3.90 5.89 1.52
N THR A 99 5.01 5.25 1.17
CA THR A 99 5.02 4.01 0.39
C THR A 99 5.53 2.89 1.28
N LEU A 100 4.69 1.87 1.49
CA LEU A 100 4.96 0.65 2.22
C LEU A 100 5.19 -0.47 1.21
N SER A 101 6.45 -0.66 0.83
CA SER A 101 6.89 -1.87 0.12
C SER A 101 7.18 -2.94 1.16
N ALA A 102 6.13 -3.31 1.90
CA ALA A 102 6.24 -4.17 3.06
C ALA A 102 5.67 -5.55 2.76
N CYS A 103 6.57 -6.47 2.42
CA CYS A 103 6.24 -7.86 2.22
C CYS A 103 6.15 -8.59 3.56
N ASP A 104 5.14 -9.45 3.66
CA ASP A 104 4.84 -10.30 4.80
C ASP A 104 6.00 -11.23 5.19
N THR A 105 6.51 -11.08 6.42
CA THR A 105 7.42 -12.06 7.01
C THR A 105 6.67 -13.28 7.52
N GLY A 106 6.54 -14.29 6.67
CA GLY A 106 7.13 -15.62 6.88
C GLY A 106 6.85 -16.41 8.17
N THR A 107 5.99 -15.95 9.09
CA THR A 107 5.67 -16.65 10.35
C THR A 107 4.54 -17.67 10.19
N GLY A 108 4.02 -17.86 8.97
CA GLY A 108 2.92 -18.77 8.67
C GLY A 108 1.53 -18.22 8.98
N LYS A 109 1.44 -17.01 9.56
CA LYS A 109 0.20 -16.24 9.59
C LYS A 109 0.39 -15.07 8.63
N LEU A 110 -0.38 -15.09 7.55
CA LEU A 110 -0.43 -13.98 6.63
C LEU A 110 -0.65 -12.68 7.43
N LEU A 111 -0.01 -11.58 7.04
CA LEU A 111 -0.60 -10.27 7.20
C LEU A 111 -1.97 -10.34 6.53
N GLY A 112 -2.99 -10.73 7.30
CA GLY A 112 -4.36 -10.61 6.87
C GLY A 112 -4.59 -9.17 6.44
N GLN A 113 -5.56 -8.94 5.57
CA GLN A 113 -5.92 -7.59 5.12
C GLN A 113 -6.04 -6.59 6.28
N GLU A 114 -6.44 -7.07 7.47
CA GLU A 114 -6.55 -6.31 8.71
C GLU A 114 -5.22 -5.72 9.22
N GLY A 115 -4.09 -6.42 9.09
CA GLY A 115 -2.79 -5.95 9.58
C GLY A 115 -2.10 -4.94 8.67
N ILE A 116 -2.29 -5.08 7.35
CA ILE A 116 -1.85 -4.06 6.39
C ILE A 116 -2.73 -2.81 6.54
N ALA A 117 -4.04 -2.98 6.66
CA ALA A 117 -4.97 -1.88 6.87
C ALA A 117 -4.69 -1.09 8.17
N SER A 118 -4.26 -1.75 9.25
CA SER A 118 -3.90 -1.05 10.49
C SER A 118 -2.63 -0.20 10.34
N LEU A 119 -1.62 -0.69 9.62
CA LEU A 119 -0.40 0.06 9.31
C LEU A 119 -0.69 1.26 8.41
N GLU A 120 -1.42 1.07 7.31
CA GLU A 120 -1.83 2.16 6.41
C GLU A 120 -2.57 3.25 7.18
N ARG A 121 -3.56 2.86 7.99
CA ARG A 121 -4.34 3.79 8.80
C ARG A 121 -3.48 4.52 9.82
N ALA A 122 -2.49 3.85 10.42
CA ALA A 122 -1.57 4.48 11.35
C ALA A 122 -0.80 5.64 10.70
N PHE A 123 -0.28 5.45 9.48
CA PHE A 123 0.43 6.50 8.74
C PHE A 123 -0.49 7.65 8.32
N LEU A 124 -1.74 7.37 7.96
CA LEU A 124 -2.73 8.43 7.69
C LEU A 124 -3.01 9.24 8.96
N LEU A 125 -3.26 8.58 10.10
CA LEU A 125 -3.48 9.23 11.39
C LEU A 125 -2.26 10.05 11.86
N ALA A 126 -1.06 9.61 11.53
CA ALA A 126 0.19 10.31 11.81
C ALA A 126 0.40 11.57 10.94
N GLY A 127 -0.46 11.82 9.94
CA GLY A 127 -0.43 13.02 9.10
C GLY A 127 0.04 12.80 7.66
N SER A 128 0.14 11.55 7.19
CA SER A 128 0.29 11.28 5.76
C SER A 128 -1.04 11.50 5.02
N LYS A 129 -1.01 12.17 3.86
CA LYS A 129 -2.22 12.34 3.03
C LYS A 129 -2.57 11.10 2.20
N ALA A 130 -1.60 10.23 1.98
CA ALA A 130 -1.77 9.04 1.17
C ALA A 130 -0.80 7.95 1.58
N VAL A 131 -1.22 6.70 1.44
CA VAL A 131 -0.39 5.53 1.62
C VAL A 131 -0.49 4.66 0.37
N ILE A 132 0.65 4.20 -0.14
CA ILE A 132 0.69 3.10 -1.11
C ILE A 132 1.23 1.88 -0.38
N ALA A 133 0.57 0.74 -0.52
CA ALA A 133 0.98 -0.48 0.15
C ALA A 133 0.84 -1.69 -0.76
N SER A 134 1.72 -2.68 -0.55
CA SER A 134 1.63 -4.01 -1.16
C SER A 134 0.65 -4.90 -0.38
N LEU A 135 -0.30 -5.50 -1.09
CA LEU A 135 -1.26 -6.47 -0.53
C LEU A 135 -0.67 -7.86 -0.31
N TRP A 136 0.43 -8.20 -0.99
CA TRP A 136 1.12 -9.49 -0.89
C TRP A 136 2.61 -9.32 -1.22
N PRO A 137 3.46 -10.32 -0.86
CA PRO A 137 4.85 -10.32 -1.25
C PRO A 137 5.02 -10.25 -2.78
N ALA A 138 5.69 -9.19 -3.25
CA ALA A 138 5.96 -8.99 -4.66
C ALA A 138 7.40 -9.43 -4.99
N ASP A 139 7.65 -9.71 -6.27
CA ASP A 139 9.00 -10.00 -6.76
C ASP A 139 9.85 -8.73 -6.73
N ASP A 140 11.09 -8.82 -6.23
CA ASP A 140 11.99 -7.68 -6.07
C ASP A 140 12.25 -6.97 -7.41
N THR A 141 12.43 -7.71 -8.50
CA THR A 141 12.74 -7.16 -9.83
C THR A 141 11.61 -6.27 -10.33
N PHE A 142 10.38 -6.79 -10.27
CA PHE A 142 9.19 -6.04 -10.69
C PHE A 142 8.88 -4.88 -9.75
N THR A 143 9.14 -5.03 -8.46
CA THR A 143 8.92 -3.98 -7.47
C THR A 143 9.87 -2.80 -7.70
N ILE A 144 11.16 -3.07 -7.93
CA ILE A 144 12.15 -2.03 -8.29
C ILE A 144 11.69 -1.27 -9.54
N ALA A 145 11.30 -1.99 -10.59
CA ALA A 145 10.85 -1.38 -11.84
C ALA A 145 9.56 -0.56 -11.65
N LEU A 146 8.59 -1.09 -10.90
CA LEU A 146 7.33 -0.42 -10.59
C LEU A 146 7.60 0.89 -9.83
N MET A 147 8.36 0.83 -8.75
CA MET A 147 8.63 1.97 -7.89
C MET A 147 9.42 3.04 -8.62
N LYS A 148 10.47 2.65 -9.36
CA LYS A 148 11.24 3.61 -10.16
C LYS A 148 10.34 4.38 -11.12
N ARG A 149 9.51 3.70 -11.91
CA ARG A 149 8.60 4.36 -12.86
C ARG A 149 7.53 5.20 -12.16
N MET A 150 6.99 4.70 -11.06
CA MET A 150 6.00 5.42 -10.29
C MET A 150 6.56 6.74 -9.75
N TYR A 151 7.75 6.74 -9.15
CA TYR A 151 8.41 7.95 -8.71
C TYR A 151 8.84 8.86 -9.87
N GLN A 152 9.14 8.30 -11.06
CA GLN A 152 9.41 9.10 -12.26
C GLN A 152 8.16 9.88 -12.67
N HIS A 153 7.01 9.22 -12.79
CA HIS A 153 5.74 9.87 -13.11
C HIS A 153 5.35 10.92 -12.07
N LEU A 154 5.60 10.67 -10.78
CA LEU A 154 5.41 11.67 -9.73
C LEU A 154 6.32 12.89 -9.92
N ALA A 155 7.61 12.68 -10.21
CA ALA A 155 8.57 13.74 -10.45
C ALA A 155 8.24 14.58 -11.70
N ASP A 156 7.56 13.96 -12.67
CA ASP A 156 7.05 14.59 -13.89
C ASP A 156 5.69 15.29 -13.71
N GLY A 157 5.13 15.25 -12.49
CA GLY A 157 3.94 16.03 -12.10
C GLY A 157 2.62 15.26 -12.18
N ALA A 158 2.63 13.94 -12.39
CA ALA A 158 1.42 13.13 -12.28
C ALA A 158 0.93 13.10 -10.82
N ASP A 159 -0.39 13.02 -10.62
CA ASP A 159 -0.94 12.72 -9.30
C ASP A 159 -0.60 11.29 -8.86
N LYS A 160 -0.76 10.99 -7.57
CA LYS A 160 -0.40 9.70 -6.96
C LYS A 160 -1.07 8.50 -7.63
N GLY A 161 -2.35 8.63 -7.97
CA GLY A 161 -3.12 7.55 -8.61
C GLY A 161 -2.72 7.36 -10.06
N ALA A 162 -2.57 8.46 -10.81
CA ALA A 162 -2.09 8.43 -12.17
C ALA A 162 -0.67 7.86 -12.26
N ALA A 163 0.25 8.26 -11.38
CA ALA A 163 1.62 7.78 -11.35
C ALA A 163 1.71 6.26 -11.14
N LEU A 164 0.97 5.73 -10.15
CA LEU A 164 0.92 4.29 -9.90
C LEU A 164 0.29 3.53 -11.08
N ARG A 165 -0.78 4.08 -11.68
CA ARG A 165 -1.42 3.49 -12.86
C ARG A 165 -0.47 3.45 -14.06
N GLN A 166 0.21 4.55 -14.37
CA GLN A 166 1.13 4.60 -15.51
C GLN A 166 2.31 3.66 -15.31
N ALA A 167 2.88 3.58 -14.12
CA ALA A 167 3.94 2.62 -13.82
C ALA A 167 3.52 1.16 -14.06
N LYS A 168 2.28 0.80 -13.69
CA LYS A 168 1.71 -0.53 -13.99
C LYS A 168 1.56 -0.77 -15.49
N LEU A 169 1.09 0.24 -16.23
CA LEU A 169 0.96 0.16 -17.69
C LEU A 169 2.32 0.04 -18.39
N ASP A 170 3.34 0.73 -17.89
CA ASP A 170 4.70 0.64 -18.42
C ASP A 170 5.28 -0.77 -18.23
N LEU A 171 5.03 -1.42 -17.08
CA LEU A 171 5.40 -2.83 -16.87
C LEU A 171 4.70 -3.76 -17.87
N LEU A 172 3.39 -3.61 -18.05
CA LEU A 172 2.63 -4.41 -19.02
C LEU A 172 3.15 -4.22 -20.44
N LYS A 173 3.53 -2.99 -20.80
CA LYS A 173 4.08 -2.67 -22.13
C LYS A 173 5.48 -3.26 -22.34
N GLU A 174 6.34 -3.20 -21.32
CA GLU A 174 7.72 -3.67 -21.43
C GLU A 174 7.86 -5.18 -21.35
N PHE A 175 7.15 -5.81 -20.40
CA PHE A 175 7.30 -7.24 -20.10
C PHE A 175 6.20 -8.11 -20.72
N GLY A 176 5.13 -7.52 -21.27
CA GLY A 176 4.07 -8.23 -21.97
C GLY A 176 3.48 -9.37 -21.12
N GLU A 177 3.48 -10.58 -21.67
CA GLU A 177 2.96 -11.79 -21.00
C GLU A 177 3.71 -12.16 -19.70
N GLN A 178 4.93 -11.65 -19.50
CA GLN A 178 5.71 -11.89 -18.28
C GLN A 178 5.26 -11.00 -17.11
N ALA A 179 4.54 -9.90 -17.38
CA ALA A 179 3.97 -9.01 -16.36
C ALA A 179 2.71 -9.61 -15.73
N LEU A 180 2.85 -10.79 -15.12
CA LEU A 180 1.75 -11.46 -14.43
C LEU A 180 1.16 -10.53 -13.35
N PRO A 181 -0.18 -10.51 -13.15
CA PRO A 181 -0.82 -9.64 -12.17
C PRO A 181 -0.23 -9.71 -10.76
N MET A 182 0.28 -10.88 -10.35
CA MET A 182 0.95 -11.06 -9.06
C MET A 182 2.15 -10.12 -8.85
N TYR A 183 2.76 -9.58 -9.91
CA TYR A 183 3.94 -8.71 -9.80
C TYR A 183 3.63 -7.21 -9.69
N TRP A 184 2.42 -6.76 -10.06
CA TRP A 184 2.09 -5.34 -10.11
C TRP A 184 0.73 -4.98 -9.53
N ALA A 185 -0.22 -5.92 -9.48
CA ALA A 185 -1.58 -5.64 -9.00
C ALA A 185 -1.62 -5.44 -7.48
N GLY A 186 -0.63 -5.95 -6.75
CA GLY A 186 -0.59 -5.91 -5.29
C GLY A 186 -0.42 -4.52 -4.70
N PHE A 187 0.09 -3.54 -5.44
CA PHE A 187 0.24 -2.18 -4.92
C PHE A 187 -1.06 -1.38 -5.10
N VAL A 188 -1.61 -0.90 -3.99
CA VAL A 188 -2.83 -0.08 -3.95
C VAL A 188 -2.55 1.28 -3.33
N LEU A 189 -3.36 2.28 -3.69
CA LEU A 189 -3.30 3.64 -3.14
C LEU A 189 -4.49 3.85 -2.21
N ILE A 190 -4.21 4.25 -0.97
CA ILE A 190 -5.15 4.63 0.07
C ILE A 190 -4.97 6.12 0.33
N LEU A 191 -6.08 6.85 0.41
CA LEU A 191 -6.09 8.29 0.65
C LEU A 191 -6.76 8.60 1.99
N ASP A 192 -6.28 9.64 2.67
CA ASP A 192 -7.03 10.21 3.78
C ASP A 192 -8.27 10.95 3.23
N ALA A 193 -9.45 10.44 3.56
CA ALA A 193 -10.72 11.04 3.15
C ALA A 193 -10.91 12.47 3.69
N VAL A 194 -10.22 12.86 4.77
CA VAL A 194 -10.31 14.20 5.38
C VAL A 194 -9.36 15.20 4.72
N ALA A 195 -8.21 14.75 4.20
CA ALA A 195 -7.27 15.58 3.45
C ALA A 195 -7.76 15.91 2.03
N ILE A 196 -8.76 15.18 1.53
CA ILE A 196 -9.47 15.50 0.30
C ILE A 196 -10.55 16.55 0.64
N GLY A 197 -10.17 17.82 0.62
CA GLY A 197 -11.17 18.88 0.48
C GLY A 197 -11.70 18.96 -0.94
N ASP A 198 -12.20 17.87 -1.57
CA ASP A 198 -12.44 17.86 -3.03
C ASP A 198 -13.21 16.61 -3.58
N PRO A 199 -13.55 16.51 -4.89
CA PRO A 199 -14.79 16.01 -5.49
C PRO A 199 -14.86 14.48 -5.62
N THR A 200 -13.98 13.74 -4.92
CA THR A 200 -13.89 12.29 -4.94
C THR A 200 -15.06 11.66 -4.20
N ILE A 201 -15.59 12.31 -3.16
CA ILE A 201 -16.88 11.92 -2.56
C ILE A 201 -17.99 12.00 -3.61
N ALA A 202 -18.05 13.09 -4.39
CA ALA A 202 -19.03 13.22 -5.46
C ALA A 202 -18.81 12.19 -6.60
N ALA A 203 -17.57 11.72 -6.81
CA ALA A 203 -17.27 10.63 -7.75
C ALA A 203 -17.68 9.26 -7.19
N VAL A 204 -17.44 9.00 -5.90
CA VAL A 204 -17.88 7.80 -5.19
C VAL A 204 -19.40 7.77 -5.11
N GLU A 205 -20.07 8.87 -4.79
CA GLU A 205 -21.52 9.00 -4.82
C GLU A 205 -22.09 8.77 -6.22
N ARG A 206 -21.42 9.25 -7.27
CA ARG A 206 -21.81 8.94 -8.67
C ARG A 206 -21.70 7.46 -8.99
N ILE A 207 -20.58 6.83 -8.60
CA ILE A 207 -20.36 5.40 -8.81
C ILE A 207 -21.39 4.59 -8.03
N LEU A 208 -21.69 4.96 -6.79
CA LEU A 208 -22.71 4.31 -5.97
C LEU A 208 -24.12 4.51 -6.55
N SER A 209 -24.42 5.70 -7.08
CA SER A 209 -25.67 5.99 -7.80
C SER A 209 -25.81 5.12 -9.05
N ASP A 210 -24.79 5.07 -9.91
CA ASP A 210 -24.79 4.27 -11.14
C ASP A 210 -24.95 2.77 -10.84
N ILE A 211 -24.32 2.28 -9.77
CA ILE A 211 -24.48 0.89 -9.31
C ILE A 211 -25.93 0.65 -8.85
N ASN A 212 -26.49 1.56 -8.05
CA ASN A 212 -27.87 1.42 -7.57
C ASN A 212 -28.88 1.46 -8.73
N ASP A 213 -28.70 2.36 -9.70
CA ASP A 213 -29.58 2.46 -10.86
C ASP A 213 -29.55 1.18 -11.70
N ARG A 214 -28.36 0.63 -11.98
CA ARG A 214 -28.21 -0.66 -12.67
C ARG A 214 -28.83 -1.83 -11.89
N LEU A 215 -28.76 -1.81 -10.57
CA LEU A 215 -29.44 -2.81 -9.74
C LEU A 215 -30.96 -2.69 -9.81
N GLN A 216 -31.52 -1.49 -9.93
CA GLN A 216 -32.95 -1.28 -10.10
C GLN A 216 -33.43 -1.68 -11.51
N GLU A 217 -32.65 -1.37 -12.54
CA GLU A 217 -32.89 -1.84 -13.90
C GLU A 217 -32.91 -3.38 -13.96
N PHE A 218 -31.92 -4.03 -13.32
CA PHE A 218 -31.85 -5.48 -13.23
C PHE A 218 -33.06 -6.09 -12.50
N LYS A 219 -33.46 -5.52 -11.35
CA LYS A 219 -34.67 -5.96 -10.62
C LYS A 219 -35.94 -5.81 -11.45
N SER A 220 -36.08 -4.70 -12.17
CA SER A 220 -37.23 -4.42 -13.03
C SER A 220 -37.29 -5.39 -14.21
N TRP A 221 -36.14 -5.65 -14.85
CA TRP A 221 -36.02 -6.66 -15.88
C TRP A 221 -36.40 -8.05 -15.36
N PHE A 222 -35.91 -8.44 -14.19
CA PHE A 222 -36.19 -9.74 -13.58
C PHE A 222 -37.68 -9.91 -13.25
N HIS A 223 -38.32 -8.86 -12.72
CA HIS A 223 -39.76 -8.86 -12.43
C HIS A 223 -40.62 -8.99 -13.69
N ASN A 224 -40.26 -8.27 -14.77
CA ASN A 224 -40.97 -8.35 -16.05
C ASN A 224 -40.76 -9.72 -16.73
N ALA A 225 -39.54 -10.26 -16.69
CA ALA A 225 -39.24 -11.59 -17.21
C ALA A 225 -40.01 -12.69 -16.45
N TRP A 226 -40.12 -12.57 -15.13
CA TRP A 226 -40.93 -13.45 -14.29
C TRP A 226 -42.41 -13.41 -14.69
N HIS A 227 -42.99 -12.22 -14.84
CA HIS A 227 -44.40 -12.08 -15.24
C HIS A 227 -44.69 -12.65 -16.64
N LEU A 228 -43.80 -12.42 -17.62
CA LEU A 228 -43.93 -13.01 -18.95
C LEU A 228 -43.85 -14.55 -18.93
N ALA A 229 -42.97 -15.12 -18.10
CA ALA A 229 -42.87 -16.57 -17.94
C ALA A 229 -44.10 -17.19 -17.24
N THR A 230 -44.74 -16.47 -16.31
CA THR A 230 -45.95 -16.93 -15.61
C THR A 230 -47.27 -16.65 -16.33
N ALA A 231 -47.28 -15.72 -17.30
CA ALA A 231 -48.46 -15.43 -18.12
C ALA A 231 -48.63 -16.42 -19.29
N GLY A 232 -47.56 -17.11 -19.69
CA GLY A 232 -47.59 -18.13 -20.75
C GLY A 232 -48.16 -19.49 -20.30
N THR A 233 -48.32 -19.73 -19.01
CA THR A 233 -48.80 -21.02 -18.46
C THR A 233 -50.31 -21.06 -18.17
N SER A 234 -51.06 -19.99 -18.42
CA SER A 234 -52.51 -19.93 -18.20
C SER A 234 -53.36 -20.03 -19.49
N ALA A 235 -52.76 -20.35 -20.64
CA ALA A 235 -53.45 -20.46 -21.93
C ALA A 235 -53.55 -21.90 -22.48
N GLU A 236 -53.15 -22.92 -21.70
CA GLU A 236 -53.18 -24.34 -22.09
C GLU A 236 -53.94 -25.22 -21.06
N GLN A 237 -55.13 -24.78 -20.65
CA GLN A 237 -56.12 -25.65 -20.00
C GLN A 237 -57.48 -25.51 -20.69
#